data_AF-A0A8D8WE01-F1
#
_entry.id   AF-A0A8D8WE01-F1
#
_cell.length_a   1.000
_cell.length_b   1.000
_cell.length_c   1.000
_cell.angle_alpha   90.00
_cell.angle_beta   90.00
_cell.angle_gamma   90.00
#
_symmetry.space_group_name_H-M   'P 1'
#
loop_
_entity.id
_entity.type
_entity.pdbx_description
1 polymer ?
#
loop_
_entity_poly.entity_id
_entity_poly.type
_entity_poly.pdbx_seq_one_letter_code
_entity_poly.pdbx_strand_id
1 'polypeptide(L)'
;MLKLLKRHTVLSLLSILTVTGTGGNMLTMKRKKEPRLNVKRSDRLWDSYVKWEISQKELVKACEVFDRVLKIPLQGHTTHFESFQSFVATNSPKDILPVDEFLSLRLEVLPSLKKSSDSPMLGADSSVPPGEEGPPGEEGSTTVLDVDEANAIKEKIVASRRKIHKDNGKGVAERWSFEEGIKRPYFHVKALEKCQLKNWKDYLEFEIGKGQQDRIEVLFERCLIACALYEEFWHKFICYLQEQPSPNVDKIRDVFTRSCTVHHPKKINMHFEWAAFEETNGNADKAAEILEKIEKEHSKLIEIPLRRIALAKRLNAQDKVLALYDSYLEQWKTNPDTQPHYFDLAVKCARYCTIVLKDVDKAVDVLKGAIETEKDQQDGERIPRVV
;
A
#
# COMPACT_ATOMS: atom_id res chain seq x y z
N MET A 1 6.34 -17.25 -22.67
CA MET A 1 6.27 -16.01 -21.89
C MET A 1 4.92 -15.78 -21.18
N LEU A 2 3.75 -15.83 -21.84
CA LEU A 2 2.43 -15.64 -21.18
C LEU A 2 2.12 -16.63 -20.03
N LYS A 3 2.66 -17.85 -20.07
CA LYS A 3 2.49 -18.87 -19.02
C LYS A 3 3.40 -18.66 -17.79
N LEU A 4 4.53 -17.96 -17.94
CA LEU A 4 5.44 -17.64 -16.82
C LEU A 4 4.99 -16.39 -16.06
N LEU A 5 4.49 -15.35 -16.77
CA LEU A 5 3.81 -14.22 -16.12
C LEU A 5 2.58 -14.69 -15.33
N LYS A 6 1.78 -15.62 -15.87
CA LYS A 6 0.65 -16.22 -15.16
C LYS A 6 1.03 -17.02 -13.92
N ARG A 7 2.28 -17.47 -13.74
CA ARG A 7 2.71 -18.19 -12.53
C ARG A 7 3.34 -17.24 -11.51
N HIS A 8 4.19 -16.31 -11.92
CA HIS A 8 4.85 -15.41 -10.96
C HIS A 8 3.93 -14.32 -10.39
N THR A 9 3.05 -13.73 -11.20
CA THR A 9 2.07 -12.75 -10.71
C THR A 9 1.00 -13.42 -9.84
N VAL A 10 0.66 -14.67 -10.14
CA VAL A 10 -0.29 -15.48 -9.37
C VAL A 10 0.35 -15.99 -8.08
N LEU A 11 1.65 -16.31 -8.03
CA LEU A 11 2.31 -16.74 -6.78
C LEU A 11 2.59 -15.57 -5.81
N SER A 12 2.87 -14.36 -6.32
CA SER A 12 2.96 -13.16 -5.46
C SER A 12 1.58 -12.73 -4.93
N LEU A 13 0.51 -12.95 -5.71
CA LEU A 13 -0.87 -12.75 -5.26
C LEU A 13 -1.42 -13.91 -4.40
N LEU A 14 -0.93 -15.15 -4.57
CA LEU A 14 -1.36 -16.31 -3.76
C LEU A 14 -0.80 -16.27 -2.33
N SER A 15 0.28 -15.53 -2.10
CA SER A 15 0.76 -15.24 -0.75
C SER A 15 -0.20 -14.31 0.03
N ILE A 16 -1.18 -13.73 -0.67
CA ILE A 16 -2.24 -12.87 -0.10
C ILE A 16 -3.61 -13.57 -0.13
N LEU A 17 -3.78 -14.71 -0.83
CA LEU A 17 -5.10 -15.30 -1.12
C LEU A 17 -5.20 -16.82 -1.02
N THR A 18 -4.28 -17.50 -0.31
CA THR A 18 -4.48 -18.91 0.07
C THR A 18 -5.24 -19.02 1.39
N VAL A 19 -6.54 -18.74 1.33
CA VAL A 19 -7.51 -19.05 2.39
C VAL A 19 -8.31 -20.27 1.96
N THR A 20 -7.80 -21.45 2.30
CA THR A 20 -8.60 -22.67 2.40
C THR A 20 -8.20 -23.42 3.67
N GLY A 21 -9.19 -23.76 4.50
CA GLY A 21 -9.08 -24.80 5.53
C GLY A 21 -8.73 -24.34 6.95
N THR A 22 -9.77 -24.13 7.75
CA THR A 22 -9.97 -24.55 9.15
C THR A 22 -8.86 -24.32 10.20
N GLY A 23 -9.18 -23.46 11.18
CA GLY A 23 -8.64 -23.50 12.55
C GLY A 23 -7.31 -22.79 12.78
N GLY A 24 -6.30 -23.02 11.93
CA GLY A 24 -4.93 -22.53 12.17
C GLY A 24 -4.68 -21.04 11.83
N ASN A 25 -5.55 -20.42 11.03
CA ASN A 25 -5.26 -19.12 10.39
C ASN A 25 -5.57 -17.86 11.22
N MET A 26 -6.36 -17.94 12.31
CA MET A 26 -6.66 -16.74 13.11
C MET A 26 -5.56 -16.38 14.10
N LEU A 27 -4.84 -17.39 14.62
CA LEU A 27 -3.66 -17.16 15.48
C LEU A 27 -2.49 -16.57 14.69
N THR A 28 -2.38 -16.86 13.38
CA THR A 28 -1.39 -16.24 12.49
C THR A 28 -1.77 -14.82 12.07
N MET A 29 -3.06 -14.44 12.06
CA MET A 29 -3.47 -13.03 11.94
C MET A 29 -3.00 -12.18 13.12
N LYS A 30 -3.04 -12.71 14.35
CA LYS A 30 -2.51 -12.01 15.54
C LYS A 30 -0.99 -11.71 15.47
N ARG A 31 -0.21 -12.41 14.63
CA ARG A 31 1.27 -12.29 14.57
C ARG A 31 1.83 -11.66 13.30
N LYS A 32 1.10 -11.68 12.18
CA LYS A 32 1.60 -11.14 10.91
C LYS A 32 0.89 -9.83 10.59
N LYS A 33 1.55 -8.72 10.94
CA LYS A 33 1.35 -7.36 10.40
C LYS A 33 -0.07 -7.11 9.86
N GLU A 34 -0.93 -6.58 10.72
CA GLU A 34 -2.29 -6.13 10.42
C GLU A 34 -2.46 -4.87 9.53
N PRO A 35 -1.48 -4.22 8.87
CA PRO A 35 -1.79 -3.23 7.86
C PRO A 35 -1.80 -3.87 6.47
N ARG A 36 -2.81 -3.53 5.65
CA ARG A 36 -2.99 -3.84 4.21
C ARG A 36 -4.09 -4.87 3.85
N LEU A 37 -5.02 -5.19 4.75
CA LEU A 37 -6.25 -5.82 4.28
C LEU A 37 -7.08 -4.82 3.48
N ASN A 38 -7.72 -5.29 2.39
CA ASN A 38 -8.56 -4.49 1.52
C ASN A 38 -9.76 -3.94 2.32
N VAL A 39 -9.59 -2.73 2.85
CA VAL A 39 -10.37 -2.20 3.96
C VAL A 39 -11.86 -2.32 3.71
N LYS A 40 -12.37 -2.00 2.52
CA LYS A 40 -13.82 -1.85 2.29
C LYS A 40 -14.62 -3.11 1.91
N ARG A 41 -13.98 -4.24 1.61
CA ARG A 41 -14.66 -5.54 1.39
C ARG A 41 -14.37 -6.54 2.50
N SER A 42 -13.81 -6.05 3.61
CA SER A 42 -13.44 -6.87 4.76
C SER A 42 -14.60 -7.10 5.74
N ASP A 43 -15.81 -6.60 5.45
CA ASP A 43 -16.99 -6.74 6.32
C ASP A 43 -17.19 -8.18 6.81
N ARG A 44 -17.20 -9.16 5.90
CA ARG A 44 -17.37 -10.58 6.23
C ARG A 44 -16.27 -11.14 7.14
N LEU A 45 -15.06 -10.60 7.01
CA LEU A 45 -13.93 -11.04 7.84
C LEU A 45 -14.12 -10.51 9.27
N TRP A 46 -14.46 -9.24 9.41
CA TRP A 46 -14.76 -8.63 10.71
C TRP A 46 -15.95 -9.31 11.38
N ASP A 47 -17.02 -9.59 10.64
CA ASP A 47 -18.17 -10.36 11.15
C ASP A 47 -17.75 -11.74 11.68
N SER A 48 -16.90 -12.44 10.94
CA SER A 48 -16.41 -13.77 11.32
C SER A 48 -15.49 -13.68 12.54
N TYR A 49 -14.66 -12.64 12.63
CA TYR A 49 -13.72 -12.45 13.74
C TYR A 49 -14.45 -12.11 15.04
N VAL A 50 -15.45 -11.23 14.97
CA VAL A 50 -16.35 -10.90 16.09
C VAL A 50 -17.09 -12.16 16.57
N LYS A 51 -17.72 -12.90 15.64
CA LYS A 51 -18.41 -14.16 15.97
C LYS A 51 -17.47 -15.17 16.62
N TRP A 52 -16.22 -15.24 16.17
CA TRP A 52 -15.23 -16.12 16.76
C TRP A 52 -14.85 -15.69 18.19
N GLU A 53 -14.52 -14.43 18.44
CA GLU A 53 -14.18 -13.97 19.81
C GLU A 53 -15.37 -14.16 20.78
N ILE A 54 -16.61 -13.94 20.31
CA ILE A 54 -17.83 -14.28 21.07
C ILE A 54 -17.90 -15.79 21.36
N SER A 55 -17.57 -16.65 20.40
CA SER A 55 -17.56 -18.11 20.60
C SER A 55 -16.53 -18.57 21.63
N GLN A 56 -15.43 -17.82 21.81
CA GLN A 56 -14.40 -18.08 22.81
C GLN A 56 -14.78 -17.56 24.21
N LYS A 57 -15.96 -16.91 24.36
CA LYS A 57 -16.41 -16.22 25.58
C LYS A 57 -15.49 -15.08 26.03
N GLU A 58 -14.65 -14.58 25.14
CA GLU A 58 -13.73 -13.46 25.40
C GLU A 58 -14.42 -12.14 25.03
N LEU A 59 -15.44 -11.77 25.82
CA LEU A 59 -16.34 -10.65 25.51
C LEU A 59 -15.65 -9.28 25.49
N VAL A 60 -14.64 -9.07 26.35
CA VAL A 60 -13.81 -7.86 26.34
C VAL A 60 -13.05 -7.72 25.02
N LYS A 61 -12.46 -8.82 24.52
CA LYS A 61 -11.77 -8.83 23.22
C LYS A 61 -12.75 -8.59 22.08
N ALA A 62 -13.95 -9.16 22.14
CA ALA A 62 -15.00 -8.89 21.15
C ALA A 62 -15.37 -7.39 21.12
N CYS A 63 -15.46 -6.73 22.28
CA CYS A 63 -15.69 -5.28 22.37
C CYS A 63 -14.54 -4.48 21.76
N GLU A 64 -13.28 -4.84 22.03
CA GLU A 64 -12.12 -4.20 21.41
C GLU A 64 -12.12 -4.34 19.87
N VAL A 65 -12.57 -5.49 19.35
CA VAL A 65 -12.71 -5.71 17.91
C VAL A 65 -13.79 -4.79 17.33
N PHE A 66 -14.94 -4.65 18.00
CA PHE A 66 -15.97 -3.68 17.58
C PHE A 66 -15.43 -2.25 17.58
N ASP A 67 -14.69 -1.84 18.61
CA ASP A 67 -14.10 -0.50 18.69
C ASP A 67 -13.10 -0.22 17.55
N ARG A 68 -12.42 -1.25 17.03
CA ARG A 68 -11.59 -1.15 15.82
C ARG A 68 -12.46 -1.03 14.56
N VAL A 69 -13.44 -1.91 14.39
CA VAL A 69 -14.33 -1.95 13.21
C VAL A 69 -15.06 -0.63 13.01
N LEU A 70 -15.58 -0.02 14.08
CA LEU A 70 -16.34 1.23 14.02
C LEU A 70 -15.50 2.43 13.56
N LYS A 71 -14.16 2.35 13.68
CA LYS A 71 -13.22 3.38 13.21
C LYS A 71 -12.82 3.20 11.75
N ILE A 72 -13.12 2.04 11.16
CA ILE A 72 -12.72 1.69 9.80
C ILE A 72 -13.86 2.06 8.84
N PRO A 73 -13.59 2.78 7.73
CA PRO A 73 -14.62 3.20 6.77
C PRO A 73 -15.06 2.04 5.87
N LEU A 74 -15.80 1.10 6.45
CA LEU A 74 -16.38 -0.06 5.77
C LEU A 74 -17.68 0.28 5.04
N GLN A 75 -18.02 -0.52 4.01
CA GLN A 75 -19.31 -0.40 3.34
C GLN A 75 -20.46 -0.74 4.31
N GLY A 76 -20.32 -1.82 5.08
CA GLY A 76 -21.31 -2.28 6.07
C GLY A 76 -21.25 -1.56 7.42
N HIS A 77 -20.69 -0.35 7.52
CA HIS A 77 -20.49 0.34 8.81
C HIS A 77 -21.78 0.47 9.66
N THR A 78 -22.95 0.62 9.03
CA THR A 78 -24.25 0.62 9.71
C THR A 78 -24.58 -0.74 10.32
N THR A 79 -24.42 -1.82 9.56
CA THR A 79 -24.67 -3.20 10.02
C THR A 79 -23.73 -3.60 11.17
N HIS A 80 -22.46 -3.18 11.12
CA HIS A 80 -21.52 -3.38 12.23
C HIS A 80 -21.94 -2.63 13.49
N PHE A 81 -22.49 -1.42 13.34
CA PHE A 81 -22.99 -0.63 14.47
C PHE A 81 -24.26 -1.23 15.08
N GLU A 82 -25.20 -1.70 14.25
CA GLU A 82 -26.39 -2.44 14.71
C GLU A 82 -26.00 -3.72 15.45
N SER A 83 -25.01 -4.47 14.92
CA SER A 83 -24.47 -5.67 15.55
C SER A 83 -23.82 -5.36 16.91
N PHE A 84 -23.11 -4.24 17.01
CA PHE A 84 -22.56 -3.74 18.27
C PHE A 84 -23.66 -3.38 19.28
N GLN A 85 -24.72 -2.69 18.84
CA GLN A 85 -25.87 -2.37 19.70
C GLN A 85 -26.55 -3.63 20.23
N SER A 86 -26.75 -4.64 19.37
CA SER A 86 -27.28 -5.93 19.79
C SER A 86 -26.34 -6.64 20.77
N PHE A 87 -25.02 -6.60 20.55
CA PHE A 87 -24.03 -7.18 21.45
C PHE A 87 -24.08 -6.52 22.85
N VAL A 88 -24.14 -5.20 22.93
CA VAL A 88 -24.24 -4.47 24.21
C VAL A 88 -25.58 -4.72 24.90
N ALA A 89 -26.67 -4.87 24.13
CA ALA A 89 -27.99 -5.18 24.69
C ALA A 89 -28.03 -6.56 25.36
N THR A 90 -27.47 -7.59 24.70
CA THR A 90 -27.51 -8.99 25.15
C THR A 90 -26.57 -9.30 26.32
N ASN A 91 -25.45 -8.59 26.46
CA ASN A 91 -24.41 -8.91 27.45
C ASN A 91 -24.44 -7.97 28.67
N SER A 92 -23.89 -8.42 29.80
CA SER A 92 -23.74 -7.57 31.00
C SER A 92 -22.58 -6.58 30.83
N PRO A 93 -22.72 -5.29 31.22
CA PRO A 93 -21.66 -4.30 31.12
C PRO A 93 -20.35 -4.69 31.83
N LYS A 94 -20.44 -5.51 32.88
CA LYS A 94 -19.29 -6.01 33.66
C LYS A 94 -18.41 -6.99 32.88
N ASP A 95 -18.99 -7.71 31.91
CA ASP A 95 -18.30 -8.77 31.17
C ASP A 95 -17.73 -8.28 29.83
N ILE A 96 -18.25 -7.16 29.30
CA ILE A 96 -17.87 -6.60 27.99
C ILE A 96 -16.78 -5.53 28.07
N LEU A 97 -16.57 -4.92 29.24
CA LEU A 97 -15.60 -3.85 29.43
C LEU A 97 -14.43 -4.27 30.33
N PRO A 98 -13.24 -3.69 30.12
CA PRO A 98 -12.18 -3.71 31.12
C PRO A 98 -12.65 -3.09 32.44
N VAL A 99 -12.14 -3.58 33.57
CA VAL A 99 -12.54 -3.14 34.92
C VAL A 99 -12.44 -1.62 35.08
N ASP A 100 -11.38 -0.99 34.54
CA ASP A 100 -11.14 0.45 34.64
C ASP A 100 -12.15 1.29 33.84
N GLU A 101 -12.52 0.85 32.63
CA GLU A 101 -13.53 1.51 31.81
C GLU A 101 -14.93 1.33 32.41
N PHE A 102 -15.21 0.16 33.00
CA PHE A 102 -16.47 -0.08 33.69
C PHE A 102 -16.63 0.82 34.93
N LEU A 103 -15.60 0.93 35.78
CA LEU A 103 -15.65 1.75 36.99
C LEU A 103 -15.79 3.24 36.68
N SER A 104 -15.08 3.75 35.66
CA SER A 104 -15.21 5.14 35.24
C SER A 104 -16.62 5.47 34.72
N LEU A 105 -17.20 4.61 33.88
CA LEU A 105 -18.58 4.79 33.39
C LEU A 105 -19.61 4.69 34.52
N ARG A 106 -19.39 3.81 35.50
CA ARG A 106 -20.25 3.69 36.69
C ARG A 106 -20.24 4.99 37.52
N LEU A 107 -19.07 5.57 37.75
CA LEU A 107 -18.92 6.84 38.46
C LEU A 107 -19.59 8.02 37.75
N GLU A 108 -19.66 8.01 36.41
CA GLU A 108 -20.38 9.03 35.64
C GLU A 108 -21.91 8.87 35.69
N VAL A 109 -22.39 7.62 35.77
CA VAL A 109 -23.82 7.29 35.69
C VAL A 109 -24.52 7.40 37.06
N LEU A 110 -23.84 7.04 38.15
CA LEU A 110 -24.38 7.07 39.53
C LEU A 110 -24.94 8.44 39.96
N PRO A 111 -24.30 9.60 39.69
CA PRO A 111 -24.85 10.91 40.04
C PRO A 111 -26.10 11.29 39.22
N SER A 112 -26.22 10.76 38.00
CA SER A 112 -27.33 11.05 37.09
C SER A 112 -28.60 10.28 37.49
N LEU A 113 -28.45 9.04 37.95
CA LEU A 113 -29.55 8.21 38.48
C LEU A 113 -30.08 8.73 39.83
N LYS A 114 -29.20 9.21 40.71
CA LYS A 114 -29.60 9.81 41.99
C LYS A 114 -30.41 11.11 41.82
N LYS A 115 -30.18 11.86 40.75
CA LYS A 115 -30.99 13.05 40.42
C LYS A 115 -32.36 12.72 39.82
N SER A 116 -32.52 11.57 39.16
CA SER A 116 -33.81 11.14 38.62
C SER A 116 -34.72 10.47 39.65
N SER A 117 -34.16 9.93 40.75
CA SER A 117 -34.95 9.37 41.85
C SER A 117 -35.51 10.42 42.82
N ASP A 118 -34.98 11.64 42.83
CA ASP A 118 -35.48 12.77 43.64
C ASP A 118 -36.56 13.57 42.88
N SER A 119 -37.70 12.93 42.61
CA SER A 119 -38.96 13.62 42.30
C SER A 119 -39.95 13.34 43.42
N PRO A 120 -40.61 14.36 44.00
CA PRO A 120 -41.21 14.28 45.32
C PRO A 120 -42.46 13.41 45.33
N MET A 121 -42.40 12.25 45.96
CA MET A 121 -43.60 11.57 46.44
C MET A 121 -44.11 12.34 47.66
N LEU A 122 -45.35 12.81 47.54
CA LEU A 122 -46.11 13.59 48.50
C LEU A 122 -46.18 12.94 49.90
N GLY A 123 -46.11 13.79 50.91
CA GLY A 123 -46.99 13.69 52.08
C GLY A 123 -46.49 12.81 53.22
N ALA A 124 -45.90 13.48 54.21
CA ALA A 124 -45.80 12.98 55.56
C ALA A 124 -47.19 12.59 56.11
N ASP A 125 -47.30 11.41 56.73
CA ASP A 125 -47.84 11.37 58.08
C ASP A 125 -47.15 10.27 58.90
N SER A 126 -46.88 10.64 60.14
CA SER A 126 -46.20 9.85 61.15
C SER A 126 -47.23 9.01 61.89
N SER A 127 -47.00 7.70 62.03
CA SER A 127 -47.41 6.95 63.24
C SER A 127 -46.93 5.51 63.15
N VAL A 128 -45.81 5.26 63.82
CA VAL A 128 -45.41 3.90 64.24
C VAL A 128 -46.00 3.68 65.64
N PRO A 129 -46.73 2.59 65.89
CA PRO A 129 -46.81 2.00 67.23
C PRO A 129 -45.94 0.72 67.31
N PRO A 130 -45.40 0.39 68.50
CA PRO A 130 -44.29 -0.53 68.65
C PRO A 130 -44.74 -1.97 68.93
N GLY A 131 -44.14 -2.93 68.23
CA GLY A 131 -44.07 -4.34 68.66
C GLY A 131 -44.67 -5.33 67.67
N GLU A 132 -43.80 -6.03 66.93
CA GLU A 132 -43.79 -7.49 66.79
C GLU A 132 -42.59 -7.90 65.91
N GLU A 133 -41.75 -8.81 66.41
CA GLU A 133 -40.68 -9.44 65.65
C GLU A 133 -41.27 -10.38 64.59
N GLY A 134 -40.89 -10.17 63.34
CA GLY A 134 -41.19 -11.02 62.17
C GLY A 134 -39.99 -11.01 61.20
N PRO A 135 -39.84 -12.06 60.36
CA PRO A 135 -38.54 -12.67 60.03
C PRO A 135 -37.67 -11.88 59.03
N PRO A 136 -36.34 -12.09 59.03
CA PRO A 136 -35.42 -11.44 58.11
C PRO A 136 -35.58 -12.03 56.70
N GLY A 137 -36.23 -11.30 55.82
CA GLY A 137 -36.47 -11.76 54.45
C GLY A 137 -37.16 -10.73 53.58
N GLU A 138 -36.53 -9.57 53.37
CA GLU A 138 -36.92 -8.65 52.28
C GLU A 138 -35.69 -8.25 51.47
N GLU A 139 -35.17 -9.19 50.68
CA GLU A 139 -34.44 -8.87 49.46
C GLU A 139 -35.46 -8.39 48.40
N GLY A 140 -35.93 -7.15 48.52
CA GLY A 140 -36.96 -6.57 47.63
C GLY A 140 -36.54 -5.31 46.88
N SER A 141 -35.42 -4.67 47.24
CA SER A 141 -35.04 -3.33 46.74
C SER A 141 -33.76 -3.31 45.88
N THR A 142 -33.06 -4.44 45.74
CA THR A 142 -31.74 -4.50 45.10
C THR A 142 -31.78 -4.78 43.58
N THR A 143 -32.93 -5.14 43.01
CA THR A 143 -33.00 -5.62 41.61
C THR A 143 -33.32 -4.53 40.59
N VAL A 144 -34.17 -3.55 40.91
CA VAL A 144 -34.59 -2.52 39.93
C VAL A 144 -33.48 -1.49 39.72
N LEU A 145 -32.82 -1.05 40.80
CA LEU A 145 -31.72 -0.09 40.74
C LEU A 145 -30.48 -0.62 40.02
N ASP A 146 -30.16 -1.91 40.13
CA ASP A 146 -29.02 -2.54 39.43
C ASP A 146 -29.32 -2.75 37.92
N VAL A 147 -30.60 -2.99 37.57
CA VAL A 147 -31.04 -3.08 36.17
C VAL A 147 -31.06 -1.70 35.51
N ASP A 148 -31.56 -0.67 36.19
CA ASP A 148 -31.56 0.71 35.69
C ASP A 148 -30.13 1.27 35.58
N GLU A 149 -29.26 0.93 36.54
CA GLU A 149 -27.83 1.24 36.47
C GLU A 149 -27.16 0.54 35.28
N ALA A 150 -27.39 -0.75 35.10
CA ALA A 150 -26.85 -1.51 33.97
C ALA A 150 -27.34 -0.95 32.63
N ASN A 151 -28.61 -0.57 32.51
CA ASN A 151 -29.18 0.02 31.30
C ASN A 151 -28.57 1.39 31.00
N ALA A 152 -28.42 2.25 32.01
CA ALA A 152 -27.80 3.56 31.85
C ALA A 152 -26.31 3.45 31.44
N ILE A 153 -25.58 2.45 31.96
CA ILE A 153 -24.21 2.17 31.51
C ILE A 153 -24.19 1.68 30.05
N LYS A 154 -25.09 0.77 29.65
CA LYS A 154 -25.22 0.31 28.25
C LYS A 154 -25.50 1.46 27.29
N GLU A 155 -26.41 2.37 27.65
CA GLU A 155 -26.72 3.55 26.84
C GLU A 155 -25.50 4.44 26.67
N LYS A 156 -24.73 4.66 27.74
CA LYS A 156 -23.51 5.47 27.70
C LYS A 156 -22.44 4.85 26.80
N ILE A 157 -22.26 3.52 26.85
CA ILE A 157 -21.37 2.77 25.96
C ILE A 157 -21.75 3.02 24.49
N VAL A 158 -23.03 2.79 24.15
CA VAL A 158 -23.54 3.00 22.79
C VAL A 158 -23.41 4.46 22.36
N ALA A 159 -23.70 5.41 23.24
CA ALA A 159 -23.61 6.85 22.96
C ALA A 159 -22.17 7.28 22.64
N SER A 160 -21.19 6.79 23.41
CA SER A 160 -19.76 7.07 23.17
C SER A 160 -19.34 6.59 21.77
N ARG A 161 -19.68 5.34 21.41
CA ARG A 161 -19.33 4.74 20.12
C ARG A 161 -20.16 5.29 18.95
N ARG A 162 -21.35 5.85 19.20
CA ARG A 162 -22.18 6.52 18.19
C ARG A 162 -21.49 7.74 17.57
N LYS A 163 -20.73 8.49 18.35
CA LYS A 163 -19.95 9.64 17.82
C LYS A 163 -18.91 9.17 16.80
N ILE A 164 -18.17 8.11 17.15
CA ILE A 164 -17.17 7.49 16.26
C ILE A 164 -17.84 6.99 14.98
N HIS A 165 -18.96 6.26 15.10
CA HIS A 165 -19.73 5.78 13.96
C HIS A 165 -20.23 6.93 13.06
N LYS A 166 -20.72 8.03 13.65
CA LYS A 166 -21.17 9.20 12.90
C LYS A 166 -20.05 9.86 12.10
N ASP A 167 -18.87 10.02 12.69
CA ASP A 167 -17.72 10.61 12.00
C ASP A 167 -17.16 9.66 10.93
N ASN A 168 -17.15 8.36 11.21
CA ASN A 168 -16.81 7.34 10.20
C ASN A 168 -17.79 7.36 9.01
N GLY A 169 -19.10 7.45 9.27
CA GLY A 169 -20.14 7.53 8.24
C GLY A 169 -19.96 8.74 7.30
N LYS A 170 -19.54 9.90 7.82
CA LYS A 170 -19.15 11.05 6.99
C LYS A 170 -17.96 10.71 6.08
N GLY A 171 -16.93 10.09 6.65
CA GLY A 171 -15.74 9.67 5.89
C GLY A 171 -16.04 8.65 4.79
N VAL A 172 -16.99 7.73 5.04
CA VAL A 172 -17.52 6.78 4.05
C VAL A 172 -18.28 7.52 2.96
N ALA A 173 -19.17 8.45 3.32
CA ALA A 173 -19.97 9.22 2.37
C ALA A 173 -19.10 10.04 1.40
N GLU A 174 -18.06 10.72 1.90
CA GLU A 174 -17.10 11.46 1.06
C GLU A 174 -16.42 10.59 -0.01
N ARG A 175 -16.28 9.29 0.27
CA ARG A 175 -15.53 8.33 -0.57
C ARG A 175 -16.43 7.40 -1.37
N TRP A 176 -17.75 7.52 -1.19
CA TRP A 176 -18.72 6.58 -1.72
C TRP A 176 -18.70 6.55 -3.25
N SER A 177 -18.76 7.72 -3.88
CA SER A 177 -18.76 7.87 -5.33
C SER A 177 -17.54 7.22 -6.00
N PHE A 178 -16.36 7.39 -5.40
CA PHE A 178 -15.13 6.79 -5.90
C PHE A 178 -15.14 5.27 -5.77
N GLU A 179 -15.58 4.74 -4.64
CA GLU A 179 -15.61 3.28 -4.41
C GLU A 179 -16.66 2.58 -5.27
N GLU A 180 -17.83 3.20 -5.45
CA GLU A 180 -18.88 2.73 -6.35
C GLU A 180 -18.38 2.67 -7.81
N GLY A 181 -17.53 3.63 -8.21
CA GLY A 181 -16.86 3.63 -9.51
C GLY A 181 -15.92 2.43 -9.76
N ILE A 182 -15.44 1.76 -8.70
CA ILE A 182 -14.51 0.63 -8.80
C ILE A 182 -15.28 -0.68 -9.01
N LYS A 183 -15.59 -1.01 -10.27
CA LYS A 183 -16.26 -2.28 -10.61
C LYS A 183 -15.34 -3.50 -10.46
N ARG A 184 -14.02 -3.32 -10.63
CA ARG A 184 -13.02 -4.40 -10.61
C ARG A 184 -11.86 -4.06 -9.67
N PRO A 185 -11.92 -4.51 -8.40
CA PRO A 185 -10.88 -4.24 -7.40
C PRO A 185 -9.81 -5.34 -7.31
N TYR A 186 -9.80 -6.29 -8.25
CA TYR A 186 -8.83 -7.38 -8.31
C TYR A 186 -8.09 -7.34 -9.65
N PHE A 187 -6.91 -7.95 -9.68
CA PHE A 187 -6.10 -8.02 -10.89
C PHE A 187 -6.77 -8.84 -11.99
N HIS A 188 -6.76 -8.33 -13.23
CA HIS A 188 -7.19 -9.08 -14.40
C HIS A 188 -6.48 -8.56 -15.66
N VAL A 189 -6.19 -9.46 -16.60
CA VAL A 189 -5.37 -9.15 -17.80
C VAL A 189 -6.08 -8.22 -18.79
N LYS A 190 -7.41 -8.32 -18.93
CA LYS A 190 -8.20 -7.37 -19.74
C LYS A 190 -7.97 -5.95 -19.23
N ALA A 191 -7.75 -5.01 -20.14
CA ALA A 191 -7.65 -3.60 -19.79
C ALA A 191 -8.88 -3.11 -19.00
N LEU A 192 -8.65 -2.20 -18.07
CA LEU A 192 -9.66 -1.36 -17.43
C LEU A 192 -10.19 -0.33 -18.42
N GLU A 193 -11.48 -0.01 -18.27
CA GLU A 193 -12.11 1.06 -19.03
C GLU A 193 -11.50 2.40 -18.63
N LYS A 194 -11.44 3.36 -19.57
CA LYS A 194 -10.87 4.70 -19.31
C LYS A 194 -11.56 5.42 -18.14
N CYS A 195 -12.86 5.22 -17.96
CA CYS A 195 -13.62 5.79 -16.83
C CYS A 195 -13.13 5.25 -15.48
N GLN A 196 -12.72 3.98 -15.40
CA GLN A 196 -12.19 3.40 -14.16
C GLN A 196 -10.79 3.90 -13.85
N LEU A 197 -9.94 4.06 -14.89
CA LEU A 197 -8.61 4.65 -14.73
C LEU A 197 -8.73 6.10 -14.25
N LYS A 198 -9.65 6.87 -14.82
CA LYS A 198 -9.97 8.23 -14.37
C LYS A 198 -10.43 8.23 -12.91
N ASN A 199 -11.39 7.38 -12.55
CA ASN A 199 -11.87 7.26 -11.17
C ASN A 199 -10.75 6.95 -10.17
N TRP A 200 -9.80 6.07 -10.51
CA TRP A 200 -8.62 5.81 -9.67
C TRP A 200 -7.72 7.03 -9.52
N LYS A 201 -7.48 7.78 -10.60
CA LYS A 201 -6.66 9.01 -10.56
C LYS A 201 -7.33 10.07 -9.67
N ASP A 202 -8.61 10.33 -9.91
CA ASP A 202 -9.39 11.30 -9.15
C ASP A 202 -9.45 10.90 -7.66
N TYR A 203 -9.59 9.61 -7.36
CA TYR A 203 -9.61 9.13 -5.98
C TYR A 203 -8.25 9.26 -5.28
N LEU A 204 -7.15 8.94 -5.97
CA LEU A 204 -5.80 9.12 -5.43
C LEU A 204 -5.52 10.60 -5.16
N GLU A 205 -5.87 11.50 -6.08
CA GLU A 205 -5.71 12.94 -5.92
C GLU A 205 -6.53 13.49 -4.75
N PHE A 206 -7.76 13.00 -4.58
CA PHE A 206 -8.58 13.34 -3.43
C PHE A 206 -7.92 12.96 -2.09
N GLU A 207 -7.41 11.72 -1.93
CA GLU A 207 -6.76 11.33 -0.67
C GLU A 207 -5.43 12.05 -0.46
N ILE A 208 -4.65 12.30 -1.52
CA ILE A 208 -3.43 13.12 -1.45
C ILE A 208 -3.77 14.52 -0.94
N GLY A 209 -4.84 15.14 -1.45
CA GLY A 209 -5.32 16.44 -0.98
C GLY A 209 -5.80 16.46 0.49
N LYS A 210 -6.23 15.32 1.03
CA LYS A 210 -6.58 15.17 2.47
C LYS A 210 -5.36 14.97 3.37
N GLY A 211 -4.21 14.54 2.82
CA GLY A 211 -2.92 14.47 3.53
C GLY A 211 -2.76 13.34 4.55
N GLN A 212 -3.67 12.35 4.58
CA GLN A 212 -3.55 11.21 5.51
C GLN A 212 -2.65 10.11 4.95
N GLN A 213 -1.36 10.14 5.28
CA GLN A 213 -0.33 9.27 4.68
C GLN A 213 -0.69 7.78 4.68
N ASP A 214 -1.02 7.20 5.84
CA ASP A 214 -1.36 5.76 5.93
C ASP A 214 -2.50 5.37 4.99
N ARG A 215 -3.50 6.25 4.85
CA ARG A 215 -4.65 6.03 3.98
C ARG A 215 -4.28 6.14 2.50
N ILE A 216 -3.47 7.13 2.14
CA ILE A 216 -2.98 7.33 0.78
C ILE A 216 -2.18 6.09 0.35
N GLU A 217 -1.27 5.62 1.20
CA GLU A 217 -0.44 4.45 0.93
C GLU A 217 -1.27 3.18 0.77
N VAL A 218 -2.26 2.94 1.64
CA VAL A 218 -3.19 1.82 1.51
C VAL A 218 -3.99 1.93 0.21
N LEU A 219 -4.41 3.14 -0.18
CA LEU A 219 -5.14 3.35 -1.44
C LEU A 219 -4.25 3.08 -2.66
N PHE A 220 -2.99 3.52 -2.66
CA PHE A 220 -2.02 3.21 -3.72
C PHE A 220 -1.83 1.71 -3.86
N GLU A 221 -1.60 0.97 -2.77
CA GLU A 221 -1.44 -0.48 -2.82
C GLU A 221 -2.72 -1.16 -3.35
N ARG A 222 -3.91 -0.69 -2.99
CA ARG A 222 -5.19 -1.17 -3.56
C ARG A 222 -5.29 -0.87 -5.06
N CYS A 223 -4.91 0.33 -5.47
CA CYS A 223 -4.93 0.74 -6.87
C CYS A 223 -4.00 -0.15 -7.71
N LEU A 224 -2.78 -0.40 -7.24
CA LEU A 224 -1.78 -1.20 -7.94
C LEU A 224 -2.17 -2.68 -8.09
N ILE A 225 -3.09 -3.21 -7.29
CA ILE A 225 -3.66 -4.55 -7.52
C ILE A 225 -4.47 -4.57 -8.82
N ALA A 226 -5.40 -3.62 -8.99
CA ALA A 226 -6.26 -3.57 -10.18
C ALA A 226 -5.52 -3.00 -11.40
N CYS A 227 -4.66 -2.00 -11.17
CA CYS A 227 -3.95 -1.22 -12.18
C CYS A 227 -2.49 -1.66 -12.38
N ALA A 228 -2.14 -2.90 -12.03
CA ALA A 228 -0.75 -3.37 -12.03
C ALA A 228 -0.03 -3.25 -13.39
N LEU A 229 -0.76 -3.27 -14.51
CA LEU A 229 -0.22 -3.18 -15.88
C LEU A 229 -0.14 -1.74 -16.42
N TYR A 230 -0.42 -0.74 -15.59
CA TYR A 230 -0.43 0.67 -15.97
C TYR A 230 0.73 1.39 -15.28
N GLU A 231 1.78 1.67 -16.05
CA GLU A 231 3.02 2.29 -15.54
C GLU A 231 2.79 3.66 -14.87
N GLU A 232 1.79 4.40 -15.34
CA GLU A 232 1.41 5.71 -14.79
C GLU A 232 1.07 5.67 -13.29
N PHE A 233 0.45 4.60 -12.78
CA PHE A 233 0.10 4.49 -11.36
C PHE A 233 1.31 4.13 -10.49
N TRP A 234 2.22 3.31 -11.01
CA TRP A 234 3.49 3.02 -10.35
C TRP A 234 4.34 4.27 -10.22
N HIS A 235 4.49 5.01 -11.33
CA HIS A 235 5.23 6.27 -11.35
C HIS A 235 4.59 7.29 -10.39
N LYS A 236 3.26 7.46 -10.40
CA LYS A 236 2.57 8.36 -9.46
C LYS A 236 2.80 7.97 -8.00
N PHE A 237 2.88 6.68 -7.68
CA PHE A 237 3.18 6.24 -6.31
C PHE A 237 4.63 6.53 -5.91
N ILE A 238 5.58 6.32 -6.83
CA ILE A 238 6.99 6.63 -6.62
C ILE A 238 7.19 8.13 -6.37
N CYS A 239 6.62 8.99 -7.21
CA CYS A 239 6.70 10.45 -7.03
C CYS A 239 6.10 10.87 -5.69
N TYR A 240 4.92 10.35 -5.33
CA TYR A 240 4.30 10.63 -4.04
C TYR A 240 5.22 10.27 -2.86
N LEU A 241 5.89 9.12 -2.90
CA LEU A 241 6.81 8.69 -1.83
C LEU A 241 8.09 9.55 -1.79
N GLN A 242 8.59 10.00 -2.95
CA GLN A 242 9.76 10.87 -3.05
C GLN A 242 9.49 12.30 -2.57
N GLU A 243 8.26 12.79 -2.76
CA GLU A 243 7.82 14.14 -2.34
C GLU A 243 7.52 14.25 -0.84
N GLN A 244 7.55 13.14 -0.09
CA GLN A 244 7.32 13.19 1.35
C GLN A 244 8.45 13.96 2.08
N PRO A 245 8.16 14.65 3.20
CA PRO A 245 9.18 15.36 3.97
C PRO A 245 10.33 14.48 4.45
N SER A 246 10.06 13.19 4.68
CA SER A 246 11.05 12.16 5.00
C SER A 246 10.84 10.94 4.09
N PRO A 247 11.45 10.92 2.89
CA PRO A 247 11.27 9.84 1.93
C PRO A 247 11.78 8.51 2.50
N ASN A 248 10.90 7.50 2.53
CA ASN A 248 11.29 6.15 2.91
C ASN A 248 11.94 5.45 1.70
N VAL A 249 13.27 5.49 1.64
CA VAL A 249 14.09 4.95 0.55
C VAL A 249 13.82 3.46 0.32
N ASP A 250 13.70 2.66 1.38
CA ASP A 250 13.46 1.21 1.28
C ASP A 250 12.09 0.91 0.67
N LYS A 251 11.09 1.71 1.00
CA LYS A 251 9.76 1.59 0.43
C LYS A 251 9.74 1.99 -1.04
N ILE A 252 10.41 3.09 -1.41
CA ILE A 252 10.52 3.51 -2.82
C ILE A 252 11.24 2.42 -3.63
N ARG A 253 12.32 1.85 -3.09
CA ARG A 253 13.05 0.72 -3.68
C ARG A 253 12.17 -0.51 -3.85
N ASP A 254 11.34 -0.85 -2.86
CA ASP A 254 10.38 -1.96 -2.99
C ASP A 254 9.38 -1.71 -4.12
N VAL A 255 8.84 -0.50 -4.24
CA VAL A 255 7.90 -0.13 -5.31
C VAL A 255 8.57 -0.22 -6.68
N PHE A 256 9.79 0.30 -6.84
CA PHE A 256 10.57 0.14 -8.07
C PHE A 256 10.87 -1.32 -8.39
N THR A 257 11.28 -2.10 -7.39
CA THR A 257 11.61 -3.52 -7.57
C THR A 257 10.37 -4.27 -8.06
N ARG A 258 9.21 -4.10 -7.42
CA ARG A 258 7.95 -4.74 -7.86
C ARG A 258 7.55 -4.27 -9.26
N SER A 259 7.60 -2.97 -9.52
CA SER A 259 7.18 -2.41 -10.80
C SER A 259 8.05 -2.92 -11.94
N CYS A 260 9.37 -2.87 -11.80
CA CYS A 260 10.32 -3.21 -12.84
C CYS A 260 10.55 -4.72 -12.97
N THR A 261 10.56 -5.50 -11.89
CA THR A 261 10.89 -6.94 -11.99
C THR A 261 9.69 -7.84 -12.19
N VAL A 262 8.50 -7.44 -11.72
CA VAL A 262 7.29 -8.29 -11.76
C VAL A 262 6.32 -7.85 -12.85
N HIS A 263 6.02 -6.55 -12.93
CA HIS A 263 4.92 -6.04 -13.75
C HIS A 263 5.37 -5.46 -15.09
N HIS A 264 6.51 -4.77 -15.12
CA HIS A 264 7.02 -4.02 -16.27
C HIS A 264 8.48 -4.33 -16.64
N PRO A 265 8.88 -5.61 -16.81
CA PRO A 265 10.28 -6.02 -17.05
C PRO A 265 10.89 -5.53 -18.36
N LYS A 266 10.07 -5.04 -19.29
CA LYS A 266 10.50 -4.56 -20.60
C LYS A 266 10.35 -3.05 -20.76
N LYS A 267 9.89 -2.33 -19.74
CA LYS A 267 9.67 -0.89 -19.82
C LYS A 267 10.94 -0.13 -19.48
N ILE A 268 11.58 0.39 -20.53
CA ILE A 268 12.89 1.05 -20.48
C ILE A 268 12.88 2.26 -19.54
N ASN A 269 11.94 3.20 -19.71
CA ASN A 269 11.90 4.44 -18.92
C ASN A 269 11.79 4.17 -17.41
N MET A 270 10.99 3.17 -17.00
CA MET A 270 10.89 2.80 -15.58
C MET A 270 12.21 2.27 -15.02
N HIS A 271 12.96 1.50 -15.81
CA HIS A 271 14.28 1.00 -15.39
C HIS A 271 15.31 2.13 -15.34
N PHE A 272 15.21 3.13 -16.21
CA PHE A 272 16.05 4.32 -16.15
C PHE A 272 15.77 5.17 -14.90
N GLU A 273 14.50 5.38 -14.56
CA GLU A 273 14.12 6.04 -13.31
C GLU A 273 14.63 5.26 -12.10
N TRP A 274 14.50 3.93 -12.10
CA TRP A 274 15.01 3.09 -11.01
C TRP A 274 16.53 3.15 -10.88
N ALA A 275 17.28 3.06 -11.99
CA ALA A 275 18.73 3.15 -11.97
C ALA A 275 19.21 4.52 -11.46
N ALA A 276 18.58 5.61 -11.90
CA ALA A 276 18.87 6.96 -11.42
C ALA A 276 18.55 7.13 -9.92
N PHE A 277 17.45 6.51 -9.45
CA PHE A 277 17.11 6.48 -8.04
C PHE A 277 18.18 5.75 -7.22
N GLU A 278 18.60 4.54 -7.61
CA GLU A 278 19.64 3.81 -6.86
C GLU A 278 20.97 4.54 -6.85
N GLU A 279 21.36 5.15 -7.98
CA GLU A 279 22.57 5.96 -8.06
C GLU A 279 22.52 7.16 -7.09
N THR A 280 21.40 7.90 -7.06
CA THR A 280 21.22 9.05 -6.17
C THR A 280 21.25 8.65 -4.68
N ASN A 281 20.87 7.41 -4.36
CA ASN A 281 20.91 6.87 -3.00
C ASN A 281 22.23 6.13 -2.68
N GLY A 282 23.26 6.27 -3.52
CA GLY A 282 24.60 5.71 -3.28
C GLY A 282 24.79 4.24 -3.72
N ASN A 283 23.79 3.60 -4.31
CA ASN A 283 23.82 2.20 -4.75
C ASN A 283 24.19 2.09 -6.23
N ALA A 284 25.39 2.54 -6.59
CA ALA A 284 25.82 2.58 -7.98
C ALA A 284 25.97 1.18 -8.62
N ASP A 285 26.38 0.18 -7.84
CA ASP A 285 26.46 -1.21 -8.32
C ASP A 285 25.08 -1.74 -8.71
N LYS A 286 24.04 -1.39 -7.93
CA LYS A 286 22.67 -1.78 -8.24
C LYS A 286 22.15 -1.09 -9.49
N ALA A 287 22.46 0.20 -9.65
CA ALA A 287 22.15 0.93 -10.88
C ALA A 287 22.79 0.28 -12.11
N ALA A 288 24.05 -0.17 -12.01
CA ALA A 288 24.74 -0.88 -13.09
C ALA A 288 24.06 -2.22 -13.41
N GLU A 289 23.67 -3.00 -12.40
CA GLU A 289 22.94 -4.28 -12.57
C GLU A 289 21.60 -4.07 -13.31
N ILE A 290 20.84 -3.03 -12.93
CA ILE A 290 19.55 -2.69 -13.55
C ILE A 290 19.75 -2.37 -15.04
N LEU A 291 20.76 -1.55 -15.36
CA LEU A 291 21.07 -1.17 -16.74
C LEU A 291 21.56 -2.35 -17.58
N GLU A 292 22.38 -3.24 -17.02
CA GLU A 292 22.81 -4.45 -17.73
C GLU A 292 21.64 -5.40 -18.01
N LYS A 293 20.71 -5.53 -17.05
CA LYS A 293 19.53 -6.38 -17.22
C LYS A 293 18.60 -5.86 -18.32
N ILE A 294 18.31 -4.56 -18.37
CA ILE A 294 17.44 -4.00 -19.41
C ILE A 294 18.09 -4.03 -20.79
N GLU A 295 19.42 -3.95 -20.87
CA GLU A 295 20.17 -4.09 -22.12
C GLU A 295 20.02 -5.49 -22.72
N LYS A 296 20.07 -6.54 -21.89
CA LYS A 296 19.84 -7.92 -22.35
C LYS A 296 18.44 -8.10 -22.97
N GLU A 297 17.45 -7.38 -22.47
CA GLU A 297 16.08 -7.39 -23.02
C GLU A 297 15.93 -6.48 -24.26
N HIS A 298 16.75 -5.44 -24.40
CA HIS A 298 16.68 -4.42 -25.45
C HIS A 298 18.05 -4.11 -26.07
N SER A 299 18.72 -5.13 -26.61
CA SER A 299 20.09 -5.04 -27.12
C SER A 299 20.27 -4.07 -28.30
N LYS A 300 19.17 -3.64 -28.92
CA LYS A 300 19.17 -2.71 -30.06
C LYS A 300 19.14 -1.23 -29.65
N LEU A 301 18.86 -0.93 -28.37
CA LEU A 301 18.65 0.45 -27.93
C LEU A 301 19.96 1.09 -27.45
N ILE A 302 20.47 2.03 -28.26
CA ILE A 302 21.70 2.79 -28.02
C ILE A 302 21.68 3.62 -26.72
N GLU A 303 20.51 4.04 -26.25
CA GLU A 303 20.41 4.84 -25.03
C GLU A 303 20.93 4.08 -23.79
N ILE A 304 20.79 2.75 -23.76
CA ILE A 304 21.19 1.94 -22.61
C ILE A 304 22.72 1.90 -22.46
N PRO A 305 23.51 1.53 -23.49
CA PRO A 305 24.96 1.67 -23.48
C PRO A 305 25.47 3.05 -23.08
N LEU A 306 24.86 4.12 -23.61
CA LEU A 306 25.25 5.49 -23.27
C LEU A 306 25.04 5.80 -21.79
N ARG A 307 23.93 5.33 -21.18
CA ARG A 307 23.68 5.48 -19.75
C ARG A 307 24.64 4.66 -18.89
N ARG A 308 25.01 3.44 -19.32
CA ARG A 308 26.02 2.60 -18.63
C ARG A 308 27.39 3.28 -18.62
N ILE A 309 27.83 3.81 -19.77
CA ILE A 309 29.08 4.58 -19.87
C ILE A 309 29.01 5.83 -18.99
N ALA A 310 27.88 6.57 -19.02
CA ALA A 310 27.72 7.77 -18.21
C ALA A 310 27.78 7.48 -16.71
N LEU A 311 27.18 6.37 -16.25
CA LEU A 311 27.29 5.89 -14.88
C LEU A 311 28.75 5.60 -14.50
N ALA A 312 29.47 4.82 -15.33
CA ALA A 312 30.88 4.50 -15.08
C ALA A 312 31.77 5.76 -15.04
N LYS A 313 31.47 6.77 -15.87
CA LYS A 313 32.14 8.08 -15.84
C LYS A 313 31.91 8.83 -14.53
N ARG A 314 30.68 8.84 -14.01
CA ARG A 314 30.36 9.49 -12.73
C ARG A 314 31.01 8.80 -11.53
N LEU A 315 31.26 7.49 -11.63
CA LEU A 315 32.00 6.72 -10.63
C LEU A 315 33.52 6.85 -10.74
N ASN A 316 34.03 7.65 -11.68
CA ASN A 316 35.46 7.82 -11.96
C ASN A 316 36.22 6.49 -12.20
N ALA A 317 35.53 5.48 -12.70
CA ALA A 317 36.11 4.16 -13.01
C ALA A 317 36.64 4.14 -14.45
N GLN A 318 37.80 4.78 -14.68
CA GLN A 318 38.37 5.00 -16.02
C GLN A 318 38.53 3.69 -16.82
N ASP A 319 39.04 2.63 -16.18
CA ASP A 319 39.22 1.32 -16.83
C ASP A 319 37.88 0.73 -17.29
N LYS A 320 36.83 0.85 -16.48
CA LYS A 320 35.48 0.38 -16.83
C LYS A 320 34.89 1.18 -17.98
N VAL A 321 35.15 2.49 -18.04
CA VAL A 321 34.66 3.35 -19.12
C VAL A 321 35.29 2.95 -20.46
N LEU A 322 36.61 2.76 -20.48
CA LEU A 322 37.33 2.31 -21.68
C LEU A 322 36.86 0.92 -22.11
N ALA A 323 36.80 -0.04 -21.18
CA ALA A 323 36.33 -1.39 -21.48
C ALA A 323 34.91 -1.39 -22.06
N LEU A 324 34.00 -0.55 -21.53
CA LEU A 324 32.66 -0.39 -22.10
C LEU A 324 32.72 0.19 -23.51
N TYR A 325 33.48 1.26 -23.74
CA TYR A 325 33.63 1.84 -25.08
C TYR A 325 34.17 0.82 -26.09
N ASP A 326 35.24 0.11 -25.75
CA ASP A 326 35.87 -0.87 -26.62
C ASP A 326 34.87 -2.01 -26.95
N SER A 327 34.18 -2.55 -25.94
CA SER A 327 33.16 -3.60 -26.15
C SER A 327 32.01 -3.15 -27.05
N TYR A 328 31.55 -1.90 -26.93
CA TYR A 328 30.46 -1.38 -27.74
C TYR A 328 30.90 -1.03 -29.15
N LEU A 329 32.11 -0.50 -29.33
CA LEU A 329 32.66 -0.23 -30.66
C LEU A 329 32.81 -1.53 -31.46
N GLU A 330 33.31 -2.61 -30.85
CA GLU A 330 33.39 -3.92 -31.48
C GLU A 330 32.01 -4.47 -31.86
N GLN A 331 31.04 -4.39 -30.94
CA GLN A 331 29.68 -4.86 -31.17
C GLN A 331 28.98 -4.05 -32.28
N TRP A 332 29.12 -2.72 -32.27
CA TRP A 332 28.40 -1.85 -33.18
C TRP A 332 29.03 -1.81 -34.57
N LYS A 333 30.34 -2.10 -34.67
CA LYS A 333 31.08 -2.28 -35.93
C LYS A 333 30.60 -3.47 -36.75
N THR A 334 29.89 -4.42 -36.17
CA THR A 334 29.40 -5.62 -36.89
C THR A 334 27.88 -5.67 -37.02
N ASN A 335 27.14 -4.99 -36.14
CA ASN A 335 25.68 -5.07 -36.09
C ASN A 335 24.99 -3.95 -36.90
N PRO A 336 24.29 -4.27 -38.01
CA PRO A 336 23.66 -3.29 -38.91
C PRO A 336 22.71 -2.30 -38.22
N ASP A 337 21.99 -2.73 -37.17
CA ASP A 337 21.02 -1.88 -36.46
C ASP A 337 21.71 -0.75 -35.67
N THR A 338 22.96 -0.96 -35.24
CA THR A 338 23.73 -0.01 -34.42
C THR A 338 24.81 0.73 -35.22
N GLN A 339 25.11 0.29 -36.45
CA GLN A 339 26.08 0.93 -37.35
C GLN A 339 25.89 2.44 -37.52
N PRO A 340 24.67 2.97 -37.71
CA PRO A 340 24.49 4.42 -37.89
C PRO A 340 24.99 5.26 -36.71
N HIS A 341 25.12 4.64 -35.54
CA HIS A 341 25.54 5.28 -34.30
C HIS A 341 26.99 4.95 -33.91
N TYR A 342 27.66 4.09 -34.66
CA TYR A 342 29.06 3.70 -34.43
C TYR A 342 29.99 4.91 -34.47
N PHE A 343 29.86 5.75 -35.49
CA PHE A 343 30.70 6.95 -35.64
C PHE A 343 30.50 7.94 -34.47
N ASP A 344 29.26 8.19 -34.07
CA ASP A 344 28.96 9.06 -32.91
C ASP A 344 29.54 8.50 -31.61
N LEU A 345 29.49 7.17 -31.42
CA LEU A 345 30.12 6.51 -30.27
C LEU A 345 31.64 6.65 -30.30
N ALA A 346 32.28 6.45 -31.45
CA ALA A 346 33.72 6.60 -31.63
C ALA A 346 34.18 8.04 -31.33
N VAL A 347 33.43 9.05 -31.80
CA VAL A 347 33.67 10.46 -31.45
C VAL A 347 33.55 10.70 -29.95
N LYS A 348 32.53 10.14 -29.28
CA LYS A 348 32.38 10.26 -27.82
C LYS A 348 33.52 9.57 -27.06
N CYS A 349 34.03 8.44 -27.56
CA CYS A 349 35.19 7.73 -27.01
C CYS A 349 36.47 8.57 -27.16
N ALA A 350 36.75 9.08 -28.36
CA ALA A 350 37.90 9.92 -28.65
C ALA A 350 37.89 11.18 -27.78
N ARG A 351 36.75 11.86 -27.67
CA ARG A 351 36.58 13.02 -26.78
C ARG A 351 36.88 12.68 -25.32
N TYR A 352 36.47 11.50 -24.85
CA TYR A 352 36.78 11.05 -23.49
C TYR A 352 38.29 10.83 -23.30
N CYS A 353 38.95 10.16 -24.24
CA CYS A 353 40.40 9.92 -24.20
C CYS A 353 41.19 11.24 -24.19
N THR A 354 40.84 12.20 -25.05
CA THR A 354 41.54 13.49 -25.10
C THR A 354 41.30 14.36 -23.87
N ILE A 355 40.05 14.49 -23.43
CA ILE A 355 39.70 15.45 -22.37
C ILE A 355 40.00 14.90 -20.98
N VAL A 356 39.69 13.62 -20.73
CA VAL A 356 39.76 13.03 -19.39
C VAL A 356 41.08 12.29 -19.18
N LEU A 357 41.51 11.47 -20.15
CA LEU A 357 42.75 10.70 -20.04
C LEU A 357 43.98 11.46 -20.51
N LYS A 358 43.80 12.57 -21.23
CA LYS A 358 44.86 13.33 -21.92
C LYS A 358 45.69 12.49 -22.89
N ASP A 359 45.10 11.41 -23.39
CA ASP A 359 45.70 10.50 -24.36
C ASP A 359 45.18 10.88 -25.76
N VAL A 360 46.02 11.63 -26.49
CA VAL A 360 45.70 12.10 -27.85
C VAL A 360 45.90 11.00 -28.88
N ASP A 361 46.91 10.13 -28.67
CA ASP A 361 47.25 9.08 -29.61
C ASP A 361 46.13 8.05 -29.70
N LYS A 362 45.63 7.58 -28.55
CA LYS A 362 44.47 6.67 -28.52
C LYS A 362 43.21 7.30 -29.14
N ALA A 363 42.99 8.60 -28.93
CA ALA A 363 41.86 9.29 -29.51
C ALA A 363 41.95 9.36 -31.05
N VAL A 364 43.14 9.61 -31.59
CA VAL A 364 43.40 9.62 -33.03
C VAL A 364 43.20 8.23 -33.63
N ASP A 365 43.67 7.17 -32.96
CA ASP A 365 43.54 5.80 -33.45
C ASP A 365 42.07 5.35 -33.52
N VAL A 366 41.26 5.68 -32.50
CA VAL A 366 39.81 5.40 -32.50
C VAL A 366 39.11 6.09 -33.67
N LEU A 367 39.46 7.35 -33.95
CA LEU A 367 38.85 8.11 -35.05
C LEU A 367 39.27 7.58 -36.43
N LYS A 368 40.55 7.21 -36.60
CA LYS A 368 41.03 6.59 -37.85
C LYS A 368 40.28 5.30 -38.14
N GLY A 369 40.17 4.41 -37.14
CA GLY A 369 39.41 3.16 -37.29
C GLY A 369 37.92 3.38 -37.59
N ALA A 370 37.34 4.48 -37.08
CA ALA A 370 35.98 4.86 -37.41
C ALA A 370 35.82 5.30 -38.87
N ILE A 371 36.73 6.14 -39.37
CA ILE A 371 36.73 6.63 -40.75
C ILE A 371 36.94 5.50 -41.76
N GLU A 372 37.83 4.55 -41.47
CA GLU A 372 38.05 3.38 -42.33
C GLU A 372 36.77 2.55 -42.47
N THR A 373 36.07 2.32 -41.35
CA THR A 373 34.80 1.56 -41.34
C THR A 373 33.70 2.28 -42.13
N GLU A 374 33.65 3.62 -42.10
CA GLU A 374 32.69 4.42 -42.87
C GLU A 374 32.99 4.41 -44.38
N LYS A 375 34.27 4.44 -44.76
CA LYS A 375 34.70 4.34 -46.17
C LYS A 375 34.34 2.97 -46.77
N ASP A 376 34.59 1.89 -46.03
CA ASP A 376 34.22 0.53 -46.45
C ASP A 376 32.70 0.39 -46.70
N GLN A 377 31.88 1.13 -45.94
CA GLN A 377 30.43 1.17 -46.14
C GLN A 377 30.02 1.94 -47.39
N GLN A 378 30.60 3.12 -47.63
CA GLN A 378 30.34 3.91 -48.83
C GLN A 378 30.81 3.21 -50.11
N ASP A 379 31.94 2.51 -50.05
CA ASP A 379 32.46 1.74 -51.18
C ASP A 379 31.65 0.45 -51.40
N GLY A 380 31.15 -0.19 -50.33
CA GLY A 380 30.23 -1.33 -50.41
C GLY A 380 28.84 -1.00 -50.99
N GLU A 381 28.31 0.20 -50.74
CA GLU A 381 27.09 0.71 -51.40
C GLU A 381 27.32 1.14 -52.86
N ARG A 382 28.55 1.54 -53.22
CA ARG A 382 28.93 1.95 -54.58
C ARG A 382 29.21 0.80 -55.54
N ILE A 383 29.44 -0.42 -55.05
CA ILE A 383 29.44 -1.60 -55.90
C ILE A 383 27.98 -1.89 -56.24
N PRO A 384 27.52 -1.67 -57.49
CA PRO A 384 26.17 -2.09 -57.83
C PRO A 384 26.12 -3.60 -57.62
N ARG A 385 25.05 -4.09 -56.99
CA ARG A 385 24.70 -5.51 -57.04
C ARG A 385 24.49 -5.87 -58.52
N VAL A 386 25.57 -6.19 -59.21
CA VAL A 386 25.57 -6.64 -60.59
C VAL A 386 25.40 -8.16 -60.55
N VAL A 387 24.16 -8.54 -60.90
CA VAL A 387 23.63 -9.84 -61.33
C VAL A 387 23.38 -10.87 -60.23
#